data_AF-A0A1V5P189-F1
#
_entry.id   AF-A0A1V5P189-F1
#
_cell.length_a   1.000
_cell.length_b   1.000
_cell.length_c   1.000
_cell.angle_alpha   90.00
_cell.angle_beta   90.00
_cell.angle_gamma   90.00
#
_symmetry.space_group_name_H-M   'P 1'
#
loop_
_entity.id
_entity.type
_entity.pdbx_description
1 polymer ?
#
loop_
_entity_poly.entity_id
_entity_poly.type
_entity_poly.pdbx_seq_one_letter_code
_entity_poly.pdbx_strand_id
1 'polypeptide(L)'
;MFKKQWKEDMIYLITYKPEIGYDFGPGIVYEKLFKRNGKLHNVGFPAEIIYDEDGNILRETYYSDGKKHNPLGGEPAAIWYFENGNIMGREYYLDGKKHKSDGPAADRYYEDGNIKYKEYWCEGKLHKEDGPAYIHYYENGNIENEEYRLEGKKHKSDGPAVILYYPDGNIQYEEYWL
;
A
#
# COMPACT_ATOMS: atom_id res chain seq x y z
N MET A 1 -16.83 -32.64 -7.80
CA MET A 1 -16.38 -32.08 -9.09
C MET A 1 -16.91 -30.64 -9.17
N PHE A 2 -16.13 -29.66 -8.69
CA PHE A 2 -16.58 -28.25 -8.70
C PHE A 2 -16.46 -27.70 -10.13
N LYS A 3 -17.60 -27.50 -10.80
CA LYS A 3 -17.66 -26.84 -12.10
C LYS A 3 -17.24 -25.37 -11.92
N LYS A 4 -16.13 -24.98 -12.57
CA LYS A 4 -15.71 -23.59 -12.76
C LYS A 4 -16.77 -22.85 -13.59
N GLN A 5 -17.74 -22.22 -12.93
CA GLN A 5 -18.81 -21.44 -13.57
C GLN A 5 -18.54 -19.91 -13.51
N TRP A 6 -17.28 -19.50 -13.46
CA TRP A 6 -16.90 -18.08 -13.23
C TRP A 6 -16.31 -17.38 -14.47
N LYS A 7 -16.36 -17.98 -15.66
CA LYS A 7 -15.71 -17.43 -16.86
C LYS A 7 -16.60 -16.59 -17.77
N GLU A 8 -17.92 -16.57 -17.58
CA GLU A 8 -18.82 -16.03 -18.60
C GLU A 8 -19.01 -14.50 -18.56
N ASP A 9 -18.69 -13.82 -17.44
CA ASP A 9 -18.88 -12.36 -17.31
C ASP A 9 -17.59 -11.55 -17.11
N MET A 10 -16.42 -12.18 -17.24
CA MET A 10 -15.13 -11.55 -16.99
C MET A 10 -14.55 -10.99 -18.29
N ILE A 11 -14.68 -9.68 -18.49
CA ILE A 11 -14.02 -8.97 -19.58
C ILE A 11 -12.65 -8.53 -19.09
N TYR A 12 -11.61 -8.78 -19.89
CA TYR A 12 -10.31 -8.15 -19.70
C TYR A 12 -10.01 -7.15 -20.81
N LEU A 13 -9.33 -6.07 -20.43
CA LEU A 13 -8.90 -5.01 -21.32
C LEU A 13 -7.41 -4.81 -21.09
N ILE A 14 -6.65 -4.67 -22.16
CA ILE A 14 -5.27 -4.18 -22.12
C ILE A 14 -5.29 -2.76 -22.67
N THR A 15 -4.90 -1.79 -21.86
CA THR A 15 -4.77 -0.39 -22.31
C THR A 15 -3.33 0.06 -22.23
N TYR A 16 -2.89 0.76 -23.27
CA TYR A 16 -1.66 1.54 -23.30
C TYR A 16 -1.89 2.87 -22.59
N LYS A 17 -1.06 3.20 -21.61
CA LYS A 17 -1.07 4.51 -20.94
C LYS A 17 0.32 5.13 -21.06
N PRO A 18 0.53 6.11 -21.96
CA PRO A 18 1.71 6.94 -21.94
C PRO A 18 1.54 7.91 -20.77
N GLU A 19 2.40 7.79 -19.76
CA GLU A 19 2.43 8.59 -18.53
C GLU A 19 1.38 8.24 -17.45
N ILE A 20 1.89 7.75 -16.32
CA ILE A 20 1.90 8.35 -14.97
C ILE A 20 1.83 7.20 -13.95
N GLY A 21 2.93 6.98 -13.23
CA GLY A 21 2.91 6.47 -11.87
C GLY A 21 3.88 7.31 -11.07
N TYR A 22 3.39 8.11 -10.12
CA TYR A 22 4.26 8.85 -9.17
C TYR A 22 5.32 7.93 -8.52
N ASP A 23 5.03 6.63 -8.45
CA ASP A 23 5.89 5.60 -7.89
C ASP A 23 6.94 5.03 -8.87
N PHE A 24 6.78 5.19 -10.20
CA PHE A 24 7.60 4.51 -11.22
C PHE A 24 8.25 5.44 -12.25
N GLY A 25 7.99 6.76 -12.16
CA GLY A 25 8.51 7.73 -13.11
C GLY A 25 7.80 7.72 -14.48
N PRO A 26 8.32 8.46 -15.46
CA PRO A 26 7.79 8.47 -16.82
C PRO A 26 8.13 7.16 -17.53
N GLY A 27 7.13 6.54 -18.15
CA GLY A 27 7.31 5.27 -18.87
C GLY A 27 6.03 4.79 -19.55
N ILE A 28 6.17 3.80 -20.43
CA ILE A 28 5.07 3.06 -21.03
C ILE A 28 4.62 1.98 -20.05
N VAL A 29 3.32 1.92 -19.80
CA VAL A 29 2.73 0.83 -19.01
C VAL A 29 1.55 0.19 -19.73
N TYR A 30 1.39 -1.12 -19.49
CA TYR A 30 0.22 -1.88 -19.90
C TYR A 30 -0.62 -2.22 -18.67
N GLU A 31 -1.92 -1.99 -18.76
CA GLU A 31 -2.85 -2.32 -17.67
C GLU A 31 -3.79 -3.44 -18.09
N LYS A 32 -3.85 -4.51 -17.32
CA LYS A 32 -4.78 -5.63 -17.47
C LYS A 32 -5.84 -5.59 -16.39
N LEU A 33 -7.09 -5.35 -16.80
CA LEU A 33 -8.23 -5.24 -15.88
C LEU A 33 -9.10 -6.48 -15.95
N PHE A 34 -9.75 -6.84 -14.84
CA PHE A 34 -10.75 -7.88 -14.75
C PHE A 34 -12.01 -7.31 -14.12
N LYS A 35 -13.12 -7.34 -14.88
CA LYS A 35 -14.37 -6.72 -14.46
C LYS A 35 -15.53 -7.69 -14.47
N ARG A 36 -16.42 -7.56 -13.48
CA ARG A 36 -17.75 -8.19 -13.42
C ARG A 36 -18.79 -7.09 -13.25
N ASN A 37 -19.82 -7.07 -14.11
CA ASN A 37 -20.85 -6.01 -14.11
C ASN A 37 -20.25 -4.59 -14.15
N GLY A 38 -19.19 -4.39 -14.96
CA GLY A 38 -18.50 -3.11 -15.12
C GLY A 38 -17.58 -2.69 -13.96
N LYS A 39 -17.54 -3.43 -12.85
CA LYS A 39 -16.70 -3.14 -11.68
C LYS A 39 -15.48 -4.05 -11.64
N LEU A 40 -14.33 -3.55 -11.17
CA LEU A 40 -13.15 -4.39 -10.92
C LEU A 40 -13.51 -5.49 -9.92
N HIS A 41 -13.29 -6.74 -10.30
CA HIS A 41 -13.73 -7.87 -9.50
C HIS A 41 -12.90 -9.10 -9.85
N ASN A 42 -12.28 -9.72 -8.86
CA ASN A 42 -11.69 -11.04 -8.97
C ASN A 42 -11.38 -11.64 -7.59
N VAL A 43 -11.77 -12.90 -7.35
CA VAL A 43 -11.69 -13.55 -6.02
C VAL A 43 -10.50 -14.50 -5.88
N GLY A 44 -9.79 -14.82 -6.97
CA GLY A 44 -8.68 -15.78 -6.94
C GLY A 44 -7.29 -15.23 -7.31
N PHE A 45 -7.22 -14.01 -7.84
CA PHE A 45 -6.00 -13.34 -8.29
C PHE A 45 -6.31 -11.84 -8.48
N PRO A 46 -5.31 -10.98 -8.77
CA PRO A 46 -5.54 -9.55 -8.90
C PRO A 46 -6.61 -9.22 -9.93
N ALA A 47 -7.41 -8.19 -9.64
CA ALA A 47 -8.40 -7.67 -10.58
C ALA A 47 -7.80 -6.58 -11.50
N GLU A 48 -6.65 -6.04 -11.13
CA GLU A 48 -5.86 -5.13 -11.93
C GLU A 48 -4.39 -5.53 -11.84
N ILE A 49 -3.71 -5.58 -12.97
CA ILE A 49 -2.27 -5.82 -13.06
C ILE A 49 -1.67 -4.78 -13.98
N ILE A 50 -0.61 -4.11 -13.54
CA ILE A 50 0.15 -3.15 -14.35
C ILE A 50 1.50 -3.77 -14.67
N TYR A 51 1.88 -3.65 -15.94
CA TYR A 51 3.16 -4.10 -16.47
C TYR A 51 3.96 -2.91 -17.02
N ASP A 52 5.28 -3.01 -17.00
CA ASP A 52 6.18 -2.15 -17.78
C ASP A 52 6.17 -2.53 -19.27
N GLU A 53 7.02 -1.87 -20.06
CA GLU A 53 7.11 -2.11 -21.51
C GLU A 53 7.66 -3.48 -21.90
N ASP A 54 8.46 -4.09 -21.02
CA ASP A 54 9.07 -5.41 -21.19
C ASP A 54 8.16 -6.55 -20.68
N GLY A 55 7.06 -6.20 -20.01
CA GLY A 55 6.08 -7.14 -19.48
C GLY A 55 6.34 -7.60 -18.05
N ASN A 56 7.26 -6.97 -17.31
CA ASN A 56 7.43 -7.21 -15.88
C ASN A 56 6.27 -6.58 -15.11
N ILE A 57 5.87 -7.20 -14.01
CA ILE A 57 4.76 -6.72 -13.18
C ILE A 57 5.25 -5.57 -12.31
N LEU A 58 4.63 -4.40 -12.44
CA LEU A 58 4.87 -3.24 -11.59
C LEU A 58 3.88 -3.18 -10.42
N ARG A 59 2.63 -3.59 -10.64
CA ARG A 59 1.58 -3.54 -9.63
C ARG A 59 0.55 -4.65 -9.78
N GLU A 60 0.13 -5.20 -8.67
CA GLU A 60 -1.03 -6.08 -8.55
C GLU A 60 -2.04 -5.47 -7.57
N THR A 61 -3.30 -5.33 -7.98
CA THR A 61 -4.38 -4.83 -7.11
C THR A 61 -5.57 -5.78 -7.09
N TYR A 62 -6.04 -6.12 -5.90
CA TYR A 62 -7.18 -6.98 -5.66
C TYR A 62 -8.45 -6.15 -5.42
N TYR A 63 -9.53 -6.54 -6.10
CA TYR A 63 -10.83 -5.93 -5.94
C TYR A 63 -11.92 -7.00 -5.85
N SER A 64 -12.91 -6.76 -4.99
CA SER A 64 -14.17 -7.50 -4.99
C SER A 64 -15.32 -6.51 -5.13
N ASP A 65 -16.08 -6.65 -6.23
CA ASP A 65 -17.24 -5.81 -6.56
C ASP A 65 -16.95 -4.30 -6.54
N GLY A 66 -15.77 -3.94 -7.05
CA GLY A 66 -15.29 -2.57 -7.16
C GLY A 66 -14.63 -2.02 -5.91
N LYS A 67 -14.62 -2.76 -4.79
CA LYS A 67 -13.91 -2.36 -3.56
C LYS A 67 -12.51 -2.94 -3.53
N LYS A 68 -11.50 -2.10 -3.30
CA LYS A 68 -10.12 -2.54 -3.07
C LYS A 68 -10.09 -3.35 -1.77
N HIS A 69 -9.76 -4.63 -1.87
CA HIS A 69 -9.70 -5.58 -0.76
C HIS A 69 -9.19 -6.90 -1.34
N ASN A 70 -8.36 -7.63 -0.58
CA ASN A 70 -8.00 -8.99 -0.94
C ASN A 70 -9.02 -9.98 -0.35
N PRO A 71 -9.90 -10.58 -1.17
CA PRO A 71 -10.98 -11.45 -0.68
C PRO A 71 -10.48 -12.79 -0.12
N LEU A 72 -9.19 -13.11 -0.27
CA LEU A 72 -8.59 -14.28 0.38
C LEU A 72 -8.33 -14.03 1.89
N GLY A 73 -8.33 -12.77 2.32
CA GLY A 73 -8.09 -12.36 3.70
C GLY A 73 -6.61 -12.44 4.10
N GLY A 74 -6.19 -11.62 5.07
CA GLY A 74 -4.82 -11.61 5.63
C GLY A 74 -3.71 -11.07 4.71
N GLU A 75 -3.93 -11.09 3.39
CA GLU A 75 -2.96 -10.70 2.37
C GLU A 75 -3.14 -9.24 1.89
N PRO A 76 -2.10 -8.63 1.29
CA PRO A 76 -2.20 -7.28 0.73
C PRO A 76 -3.29 -7.18 -0.34
N ALA A 77 -3.99 -6.06 -0.35
CA ALA A 77 -4.92 -5.70 -1.43
C ALA A 77 -4.20 -5.01 -2.60
N ALA A 78 -2.98 -4.51 -2.38
CA ALA A 78 -2.11 -4.04 -3.44
C ALA A 78 -0.65 -4.34 -3.13
N ILE A 79 0.11 -4.68 -4.17
CA ILE A 79 1.55 -4.93 -4.12
C ILE A 79 2.19 -4.18 -5.28
N TRP A 80 3.29 -3.51 -5.01
CA TRP A 80 4.12 -2.85 -6.00
C TRP A 80 5.51 -3.49 -6.02
N TYR A 81 6.12 -3.52 -7.19
CA TYR A 81 7.42 -4.12 -7.42
C TYR A 81 8.38 -3.13 -8.05
N PHE A 82 9.65 -3.19 -7.69
CA PHE A 82 10.72 -2.55 -8.46
C PHE A 82 10.93 -3.30 -9.79
N GLU A 83 11.64 -2.67 -10.74
CA GLU A 83 12.00 -3.30 -12.02
C GLU A 83 12.78 -4.60 -11.84
N ASN A 84 13.60 -4.69 -10.78
CA ASN A 84 14.33 -5.89 -10.42
C ASN A 84 13.44 -7.03 -9.83
N GLY A 85 12.13 -6.79 -9.68
CA GLY A 85 11.15 -7.75 -9.19
C GLY A 85 11.01 -7.81 -7.66
N ASN A 86 11.82 -7.08 -6.90
CA ASN A 86 11.67 -6.97 -5.45
C ASN A 86 10.43 -6.16 -5.08
N ILE A 87 9.85 -6.46 -3.91
CA ILE A 87 8.67 -5.73 -3.42
C ILE A 87 9.07 -4.30 -3.05
N MET A 88 8.47 -3.32 -3.73
CA MET A 88 8.56 -1.90 -3.39
C MET A 88 7.59 -1.53 -2.27
N GLY A 89 6.45 -2.22 -2.17
CA GLY A 89 5.58 -2.05 -1.02
C GLY A 89 4.24 -2.74 -1.12
N ARG A 90 3.49 -2.68 -0.03
CA ARG A 90 2.21 -3.37 0.14
C ARG A 90 1.21 -2.46 0.82
N GLU A 91 -0.05 -2.65 0.47
CA GLU A 91 -1.15 -2.02 1.20
C GLU A 91 -2.28 -3.01 1.46
N TYR A 92 -2.90 -2.86 2.64
CA TYR A 92 -3.99 -3.70 3.12
C TYR A 92 -5.26 -2.87 3.21
N TYR A 93 -6.36 -3.45 2.72
CA TYR A 93 -7.65 -2.82 2.69
C TYR A 93 -8.72 -3.79 3.17
N LEU A 94 -9.71 -3.25 3.87
CA LEU A 94 -10.96 -3.93 4.21
C LEU A 94 -12.10 -3.09 3.65
N ASP A 95 -12.94 -3.70 2.82
CA ASP A 95 -14.13 -3.05 2.25
C ASP A 95 -13.86 -1.70 1.54
N GLY A 96 -12.70 -1.57 0.89
CA GLY A 96 -12.30 -0.34 0.18
C GLY A 96 -11.63 0.72 1.07
N LYS A 97 -11.47 0.49 2.37
CA LYS A 97 -10.74 1.36 3.29
C LYS A 97 -9.39 0.76 3.65
N LYS A 98 -8.34 1.57 3.71
CA LYS A 98 -7.02 1.12 4.20
C LYS A 98 -7.17 0.66 5.66
N HIS A 99 -6.83 -0.60 5.95
CA HIS A 99 -7.10 -1.24 7.22
C HIS A 99 -6.18 -2.46 7.41
N LYS A 100 -5.58 -2.61 8.59
CA LYS A 100 -5.00 -3.87 9.08
C LYS A 100 -5.01 -3.89 10.61
N SER A 101 -5.52 -4.96 11.21
CA SER A 101 -5.61 -5.09 12.68
C SER A 101 -4.31 -5.52 13.33
N ASP A 102 -3.44 -6.21 12.59
CA ASP A 102 -2.26 -6.91 13.09
C ASP A 102 -0.98 -6.47 12.33
N GLY A 103 -0.62 -5.19 12.48
CA GLY A 103 0.58 -4.60 11.89
C GLY A 103 0.29 -3.42 10.97
N PRO A 104 1.27 -2.97 10.18
CA PRO A 104 1.09 -1.83 9.30
C PRO A 104 0.11 -2.16 8.17
N ALA A 105 -0.82 -1.26 7.90
CA ALA A 105 -1.71 -1.35 6.75
C ALA A 105 -1.05 -0.86 5.46
N ALA A 106 0.11 -0.20 5.55
CA ALA A 106 0.98 0.05 4.41
C ALA A 106 2.45 -0.02 4.82
N ASP A 107 3.28 -0.62 3.97
CA ASP A 107 4.73 -0.56 4.06
C ASP A 107 5.36 -0.33 2.69
N ARG A 108 6.48 0.41 2.68
CA ARG A 108 7.30 0.58 1.49
C ARG A 108 8.77 0.45 1.81
N TYR A 109 9.52 0.09 0.79
CA TYR A 109 10.93 -0.24 0.86
C TYR A 109 11.75 0.67 -0.04
N TYR A 110 13.01 0.82 0.31
CA TYR A 110 14.07 1.24 -0.60
C TYR A 110 14.46 0.06 -1.50
N GLU A 111 15.12 0.35 -2.62
CA GLU A 111 15.49 -0.69 -3.59
C GLU A 111 16.51 -1.69 -3.03
N ASP A 112 17.31 -1.27 -2.04
CA ASP A 112 18.23 -2.12 -1.27
C ASP A 112 17.51 -3.09 -0.30
N GLY A 113 16.17 -2.97 -0.19
CA GLY A 113 15.32 -3.79 0.68
C GLY A 113 15.11 -3.23 2.08
N ASN A 114 15.75 -2.12 2.45
CA ASN A 114 15.49 -1.46 3.73
C ASN A 114 14.09 -0.88 3.76
N ILE A 115 13.45 -0.89 4.94
CA ILE A 115 12.13 -0.27 5.10
C ILE A 115 12.27 1.24 4.94
N LYS A 116 11.41 1.84 4.11
CA LYS A 116 11.30 3.28 3.92
C LYS A 116 10.23 3.90 4.80
N TYR A 117 9.04 3.29 4.86
CA TYR A 117 8.03 3.71 5.83
C TYR A 117 7.05 2.61 6.20
N LYS A 118 6.36 2.83 7.32
CA LYS A 118 5.22 2.05 7.79
C LYS A 118 4.09 2.98 8.17
N GLU A 119 2.87 2.60 7.80
CA GLU A 119 1.64 3.28 8.23
C GLU A 119 0.66 2.27 8.85
N TYR A 120 0.08 2.64 9.98
CA TYR A 120 -0.92 1.84 10.69
C TYR A 120 -2.28 2.48 10.51
N TRP A 121 -3.20 1.78 9.85
CA TRP A 121 -4.54 2.29 9.56
C TRP A 121 -5.61 1.36 10.10
N CYS A 122 -6.63 1.94 10.71
CA CYS A 122 -7.86 1.27 11.13
C CYS A 122 -9.04 2.02 10.52
N GLU A 123 -9.92 1.31 9.80
CA GLU A 123 -11.12 1.86 9.19
C GLU A 123 -10.89 3.13 8.34
N GLY A 124 -9.77 3.17 7.61
CA GLY A 124 -9.41 4.30 6.76
C GLY A 124 -8.88 5.52 7.51
N LYS A 125 -8.51 5.38 8.79
CA LYS A 125 -7.84 6.43 9.57
C LYS A 125 -6.47 5.96 10.04
N LEU A 126 -5.47 6.84 9.95
CA LEU A 126 -4.15 6.62 10.51
C LEU A 126 -4.29 6.53 12.04
N HIS A 127 -3.98 5.36 12.60
CA HIS A 127 -4.31 5.00 13.98
C HIS A 127 -3.34 3.93 14.50
N LYS A 128 -2.75 4.17 15.67
CA LYS A 128 -2.07 3.15 16.47
C LYS A 128 -2.12 3.49 17.95
N GLU A 129 -2.57 2.55 18.79
CA GLU A 129 -2.64 2.72 20.25
C GLU A 129 -1.25 2.69 20.88
N ASP A 130 -0.48 1.64 20.60
CA ASP A 130 0.81 1.39 21.25
C ASP A 130 2.00 1.81 20.38
N GLY A 131 2.12 3.11 20.08
CA GLY A 131 3.28 3.69 19.37
C GLY A 131 2.92 4.55 18.16
N PRO A 132 3.90 4.91 17.32
CA PRO A 132 3.66 5.80 16.20
C PRO A 132 2.81 5.13 15.12
N ALA A 133 1.81 5.86 14.63
CA ALA A 133 0.95 5.41 13.54
C ALA A 133 1.62 5.59 12.17
N TYR A 134 2.62 6.46 12.07
CA TYR A 134 3.48 6.61 10.90
C TYR A 134 4.94 6.62 11.33
N ILE A 135 5.77 5.90 10.58
CA ILE A 135 7.23 5.90 10.76
C ILE A 135 7.87 6.00 9.38
N HIS A 136 8.74 6.98 9.18
CA HIS A 136 9.61 7.08 8.02
C HIS A 136 11.06 6.84 8.46
N TYR A 137 11.83 6.19 7.60
CA TYR A 137 13.23 5.84 7.84
C TYR A 137 14.10 6.46 6.74
N TYR A 138 15.32 6.82 7.09
CA TYR A 138 16.39 7.05 6.14
C TYR A 138 16.88 5.74 5.53
N GLU A 139 17.59 5.81 4.40
CA GLU A 139 18.22 4.64 3.76
C GLU A 139 19.23 3.93 4.67
N ASN A 140 19.85 4.65 5.61
CA ASN A 140 20.76 4.06 6.60
C ASN A 140 20.02 3.26 7.70
N GLY A 141 18.69 3.20 7.66
CA GLY A 141 17.84 2.49 8.61
C GLY A 141 17.47 3.27 9.87
N ASN A 142 18.04 4.46 10.09
CA ASN A 142 17.63 5.32 11.20
C ASN A 142 16.25 5.91 10.93
N ILE A 143 15.48 6.15 11.99
CA ILE A 143 14.19 6.81 11.89
C ILE A 143 14.41 8.27 11.49
N GLU A 144 13.64 8.74 10.52
CA GLU A 144 13.57 10.15 10.10
C GLU A 144 12.40 10.86 10.76
N ASN A 145 11.25 10.20 10.85
CA ASN A 145 10.00 10.78 11.33
C ASN A 145 9.16 9.73 12.07
N GLU A 146 8.63 10.11 13.22
CA GLU A 146 7.52 9.41 13.88
C GLU A 146 6.31 10.35 14.03
N GLU A 147 5.12 9.87 13.64
CA GLU A 147 3.86 10.53 14.00
C GLU A 147 2.95 9.58 14.79
N TYR A 148 2.51 10.05 15.96
CA TYR A 148 1.58 9.37 16.82
C TYR A 148 0.17 9.88 16.54
N ARG A 149 -0.73 8.97 16.17
CA ARG A 149 -2.11 9.31 15.84
C ARG A 149 -3.11 8.30 16.37
N LEU A 150 -4.24 8.82 16.86
CA LEU A 150 -5.44 8.07 17.19
C LEU A 150 -6.61 8.64 16.41
N GLU A 151 -7.36 7.75 15.75
CA GLU A 151 -8.53 8.14 14.94
C GLU A 151 -8.23 9.25 13.93
N GLY A 152 -7.03 9.24 13.33
CA GLY A 152 -6.56 10.22 12.35
C GLY A 152 -6.01 11.53 12.95
N LYS A 153 -6.14 11.74 14.26
CA LYS A 153 -5.68 12.95 14.96
C LYS A 153 -4.33 12.72 15.61
N LYS A 154 -3.44 13.72 15.56
CA LYS A 154 -2.18 13.71 16.31
C LYS A 154 -2.49 13.54 17.80
N HIS A 155 -1.83 12.60 18.46
CA HIS A 155 -2.05 12.28 19.86
C HIS A 155 -0.85 11.55 20.45
N LYS A 156 -0.33 12.05 21.59
CA LYS A 156 0.57 11.30 22.47
C LYS A 156 0.46 11.88 23.88
N SER A 157 0.05 11.08 24.87
CA SER A 157 -0.22 11.56 26.23
C SER A 157 1.03 11.88 27.04
N ASP A 158 2.17 11.30 26.67
CA ASP A 158 3.41 11.29 27.44
C ASP A 158 4.61 11.75 26.60
N GLY A 159 4.39 12.61 25.60
CA GLY A 159 5.48 13.16 24.79
C GLY A 159 5.00 13.87 23.52
N PRO A 160 5.92 14.16 22.60
CA PRO A 160 5.59 14.79 21.33
C PRO A 160 4.81 13.83 20.41
N ALA A 161 3.75 14.33 19.77
CA ALA A 161 3.00 13.56 18.79
C ALA A 161 3.68 13.51 17.42
N VAL A 162 4.64 14.40 17.14
CA VAL A 162 5.51 14.34 15.96
C VAL A 162 6.95 14.53 16.39
N ILE A 163 7.84 13.67 15.90
CA ILE A 163 9.28 13.76 16.13
C ILE A 163 9.98 13.64 14.78
N LEU A 164 10.90 14.57 14.50
CA LEU A 164 11.82 14.47 13.37
C LEU A 164 13.23 14.30 13.89
N TYR A 165 14.01 13.48 13.20
CA TYR A 165 15.39 13.16 13.55
C TYR A 165 16.31 13.53 12.40
N TYR A 166 17.56 13.87 12.74
CA TYR A 166 18.64 13.91 11.78
C TYR A 166 19.06 12.49 11.38
N PRO A 167 19.81 12.31 10.27
CA PRO A 167 20.29 10.99 9.85
C PRO A 167 21.18 10.25 10.86
N ASP A 168 21.77 10.95 11.83
CA ASP A 168 22.57 10.37 12.91
C ASP A 168 21.72 9.89 14.11
N GLY A 169 20.40 10.08 14.05
CA GLY A 169 19.43 9.69 15.07
C GLY A 169 19.20 10.73 16.17
N ASN A 170 19.86 11.89 16.11
CA ASN A 170 19.59 12.99 17.05
C ASN A 170 18.27 13.67 16.72
N ILE A 171 17.52 14.07 17.74
CA ILE A 171 16.25 14.78 17.58
C ILE A 171 16.51 16.14 16.92
N GLN A 172 15.81 16.39 15.81
CA GLN A 172 15.81 17.66 15.10
C GLN A 172 14.62 18.54 15.55
N TYR A 173 13.45 17.94 15.73
CA TYR A 173 12.22 18.69 16.00
C TYR A 173 11.20 17.83 16.75
N GLU A 174 10.40 18.48 17.59
CA GLU A 174 9.31 17.86 18.35
C GLU A 174 8.05 18.75 18.31
N GLU A 175 6.89 18.13 18.18
CA GLU A 175 5.59 18.80 18.18
C GLU A 175 4.62 18.13 19.18
N TYR A 176 4.05 18.92 20.08
CA TYR A 176 3.18 18.43 21.16
C TYR A 176 1.72 18.75 20.87
N TRP A 177 0.83 17.80 21.16
CA TRP A 177 -0.61 17.91 20.94
C TRP A 177 -1.36 17.40 22.16
N LEU A 178 -2.32 18.20 22.64
CA LEU A 178 -3.20 17.92 23.77
C LEU A 178 -4.54 17.34 23.32
#